data_AF-A0A4Q4U9E2-F1
#
_entry.id   AF-A0A4Q4U9E2-F1
#
_cell.length_a   1.000
_cell.length_b   1.000
_cell.length_c   1.000
_cell.angle_alpha   90.00
_cell.angle_beta   90.00
_cell.angle_gamma   90.00
#
_symmetry.space_group_name_H-M   'P 1'
#
loop_
_entity.id
_entity.type
_entity.pdbx_description
1 polymer ?
#
loop_
_entity_poly.entity_id
_entity_poly.type
_entity_poly.pdbx_seq_one_letter_code
_entity_poly.pdbx_strand_id
1 'polypeptide(L)'
;MVRPMVVAALVATTTALTISRREATEDELSTIELAPGVTQVVTEDEKFALKNTTAPRSLVSKLSTVNMRSELTTFWGFYNRYYTSPYGKQASDWLLGEFRAVVSSSGATRASVKAFTRSWA
;
A
#
# COMPACT_ATOMS: atom_id res chain seq x y z
N MET A 1 -5.36 5.97 -80.45
CA MET A 1 -6.74 5.98 -79.93
C MET A 1 -6.99 4.67 -79.19
N VAL A 2 -6.61 4.60 -77.90
CA VAL A 2 -7.00 3.52 -76.97
C VAL A 2 -6.96 4.10 -75.55
N ARG A 3 -8.04 3.94 -74.79
CA ARG A 3 -8.30 4.51 -73.46
C ARG A 3 -7.49 3.79 -72.37
N PRO A 4 -6.99 4.47 -71.32
CA PRO A 4 -6.65 3.82 -70.08
C PRO A 4 -7.87 3.78 -69.13
N MET A 5 -8.12 2.56 -68.68
CA MET A 5 -9.19 2.12 -67.81
C MET A 5 -8.84 2.41 -66.34
N VAL A 6 -9.85 2.82 -65.58
CA VAL A 6 -9.83 3.18 -64.16
C VAL A 6 -9.38 2.00 -63.29
N VAL A 7 -8.51 2.26 -62.30
CA VAL A 7 -8.36 1.41 -61.10
C VAL A 7 -8.43 2.33 -59.88
N ALA A 8 -9.57 2.31 -59.20
CA ALA A 8 -9.76 2.97 -57.91
C ALA A 8 -9.28 2.01 -56.80
N ALA A 9 -8.25 2.41 -56.06
CA ALA A 9 -7.82 1.71 -54.86
C ALA A 9 -8.63 2.23 -53.66
N LEU A 10 -9.48 1.35 -53.10
CA LEU A 10 -10.24 1.59 -51.89
C LEU A 10 -9.30 1.56 -50.68
N VAL A 11 -9.01 2.72 -50.08
CA VAL A 11 -8.24 2.82 -48.84
C VAL A 11 -9.21 2.62 -47.67
N ALA A 12 -9.20 1.44 -47.07
CA ALA A 12 -9.92 1.19 -45.82
C ALA A 12 -9.14 1.82 -44.65
N THR A 13 -9.65 2.93 -44.11
CA THR A 13 -9.17 3.51 -42.86
C THR A 13 -9.46 2.56 -41.70
N THR A 14 -8.44 1.88 -41.20
CA THR A 14 -8.49 1.19 -39.92
C THR A 14 -8.25 2.21 -38.81
N THR A 15 -9.31 2.67 -38.17
CA THR A 15 -9.18 3.44 -36.92
C THR A 15 -8.77 2.48 -35.81
N ALA A 16 -7.47 2.24 -35.66
CA ALA A 16 -6.95 1.67 -34.43
C ALA A 16 -7.12 2.71 -33.32
N LEU A 17 -7.84 2.37 -32.25
CA LEU A 17 -7.75 3.12 -30.99
C LEU A 17 -6.32 2.95 -30.48
N THR A 18 -5.43 3.85 -30.90
CA THR A 18 -4.16 4.07 -30.23
C THR A 18 -4.47 4.67 -28.86
N ILE A 19 -4.36 3.85 -27.81
CA ILE A 19 -4.08 4.39 -26.47
C ILE A 19 -2.75 5.12 -26.63
N SER A 20 -2.80 6.44 -26.69
CA SER A 20 -1.59 7.26 -26.67
C SER A 20 -0.86 6.89 -25.38
N ARG A 21 0.26 6.17 -25.50
CA ARG A 21 1.24 6.08 -24.42
C ARG A 21 1.57 7.52 -24.10
N ARG A 22 1.17 8.02 -22.93
CA ARG A 22 1.68 9.30 -22.43
C ARG A 22 3.18 9.09 -22.29
N GLU A 23 3.92 9.53 -23.30
CA GLU A 23 5.34 9.81 -23.17
C GLU A 23 5.43 10.81 -22.01
N ALA A 24 6.10 10.40 -20.91
CA ALA A 24 6.28 11.25 -19.75
C ALA A 24 7.05 12.50 -20.22
N THR A 25 6.36 13.62 -20.35
CA THR A 25 7.02 14.91 -20.55
C THR A 25 7.79 15.21 -19.27
N GLU A 26 9.06 15.62 -19.39
CA GLU A 26 9.90 16.05 -18.25
C GLU A 26 9.25 17.15 -17.38
N ASP A 27 8.17 17.77 -17.88
CA ASP A 27 7.38 18.81 -17.22
C ASP A 27 6.44 18.33 -16.09
N GLU A 28 6.16 17.02 -15.92
CA GLU A 28 5.30 16.54 -14.82
C GLU A 28 6.11 16.26 -13.54
N LEU A 29 6.70 17.33 -13.01
CA LEU A 29 7.51 17.29 -11.80
C LEU A 29 6.62 17.21 -10.55
N SER A 30 6.78 16.14 -9.76
CA SER A 30 6.08 15.92 -8.49
C SER A 30 6.96 16.32 -7.30
N THR A 31 6.42 17.08 -6.33
CA THR A 31 7.10 17.34 -5.05
C THR A 31 6.82 16.19 -4.08
N ILE A 32 7.86 15.54 -3.57
CA ILE A 32 7.77 14.40 -2.66
C ILE A 32 8.54 14.69 -1.37
N GLU A 33 7.92 14.41 -0.22
CA GLU A 33 8.54 14.43 1.11
C GLU A 33 9.24 13.09 1.37
N LEU A 34 10.58 13.06 1.49
CA LEU A 34 11.34 11.83 1.76
C LEU A 34 11.53 11.57 3.26
N ALA A 35 11.57 12.65 4.04
CA ALA A 35 11.72 12.66 5.48
C ALA A 35 11.00 13.90 6.03
N PRO A 36 10.74 13.99 7.35
CA PRO A 36 10.07 15.16 7.92
C PRO A 36 10.78 16.46 7.53
N GLY A 37 10.17 17.27 6.65
CA GLY A 37 10.68 18.56 6.21
C GLY A 37 11.74 18.51 5.10
N VAL A 38 11.93 17.37 4.43
CA VAL A 38 12.84 17.23 3.29
C VAL A 38 12.02 16.92 2.04
N THR A 39 11.75 17.96 1.25
CA THR A 39 11.08 17.85 -0.05
C THR A 39 12.08 17.79 -1.18
N GLN A 40 11.82 16.95 -2.17
CA GLN A 40 12.55 16.97 -3.43
C GLN A 40 11.55 16.96 -4.61
N VAL A 41 11.95 17.59 -5.71
CA VAL A 41 11.17 17.64 -6.97
C VAL A 41 11.65 16.50 -7.85
N VAL A 42 10.72 15.64 -8.31
CA VAL A 42 11.03 14.32 -8.88
C VAL A 42 10.19 14.07 -10.12
N THR A 43 10.80 13.48 -11.15
CA THR A 43 10.07 12.96 -12.32
C THR A 43 9.25 11.71 -11.97
N GLU A 44 8.27 11.31 -12.78
CA GLU A 44 7.45 10.11 -12.47
C GLU A 44 8.27 8.81 -12.36
N ASP A 45 9.33 8.66 -13.15
CA ASP A 45 10.19 7.47 -13.12
C ASP A 45 11.04 7.39 -11.84
N GLU A 46 11.64 8.51 -11.44
CA GLU A 46 12.38 8.62 -10.18
C GLU A 46 11.45 8.45 -8.97
N LYS A 47 10.22 8.96 -9.04
CA LYS A 47 9.17 8.75 -8.04
C LYS A 47 8.82 7.28 -7.88
N PHE A 48 8.71 6.55 -8.99
CA PHE A 48 8.48 5.11 -8.96
C PHE A 48 9.69 4.35 -8.39
N ALA A 49 10.91 4.75 -8.75
CA ALA A 49 12.14 4.17 -8.20
C ALA A 49 12.24 4.38 -6.67
N LEU A 50 11.87 5.55 -6.15
CA LEU A 50 11.84 5.83 -4.71
C LEU A 50 10.83 4.96 -3.95
N LYS A 51 9.67 4.69 -4.56
CA LYS A 51 8.68 3.73 -4.01
C LYS A 51 9.21 2.30 -3.99
N ASN A 52 10.12 1.96 -4.91
CA ASN A 52 10.69 0.63 -5.07
C ASN A 52 12.06 0.47 -4.36
N THR A 53 12.33 1.27 -3.32
CA THR A 53 13.60 1.27 -2.59
C THR A 53 13.85 0.01 -1.75
N THR A 54 15.10 -0.16 -1.30
CA THR A 54 15.54 -1.28 -0.45
C THR A 54 14.86 -1.30 0.93
N ALA A 55 14.48 -0.14 1.46
CA ALA A 55 13.90 -0.05 2.80
C ALA A 55 12.56 -0.82 2.94
N PRO A 56 11.53 -0.60 2.10
CA PRO A 56 10.31 -1.43 2.09
C PRO A 56 10.61 -2.93 1.93
N ARG A 57 11.53 -3.29 1.04
CA ARG A 57 11.91 -4.70 0.81
C ARG A 57 12.52 -5.35 2.05
N SER A 58 13.36 -4.62 2.78
CA SER A 58 13.99 -5.10 4.02
C SER A 58 12.99 -5.32 5.16
N LEU A 59 11.86 -4.61 5.16
CA LEU A 59 10.76 -4.81 6.11
C LEU A 59 9.93 -6.03 5.72
N VAL A 60 9.61 -6.18 4.44
CA VAL A 60 8.87 -7.34 3.91
C VAL A 60 9.64 -8.64 4.18
N SER A 61 10.97 -8.65 4.07
CA SER A 61 11.77 -9.85 4.37
C SER A 61 11.75 -10.28 5.84
N LYS A 62 11.36 -9.39 6.77
CA LYS A 62 11.23 -9.70 8.20
C LYS A 62 9.83 -10.22 8.56
N LEU A 63 8.90 -10.22 7.59
CA LEU A 63 7.53 -10.65 7.83
C LEU A 63 7.47 -12.18 8.00
N SER A 64 6.92 -12.64 9.12
CA SER A 64 6.80 -14.07 9.44
C SER A 64 5.35 -14.54 9.30
N THR A 65 5.12 -15.46 8.36
CA THR A 65 3.82 -16.13 8.20
C THR A 65 3.49 -17.05 9.38
N VAL A 66 4.51 -17.56 10.06
CA VAL A 66 4.36 -18.35 11.29
C VAL A 66 3.81 -17.47 12.40
N ASN A 67 4.38 -16.28 12.61
CA ASN A 67 3.91 -15.35 13.65
C ASN A 67 2.47 -14.91 13.33
N MET A 68 2.19 -14.52 12.09
CA MET A 68 0.82 -14.13 11.69
C MET A 68 -0.21 -15.25 11.95
N ARG A 69 0.13 -16.50 11.62
CA ARG A 69 -0.75 -17.64 11.91
C ARG A 69 -0.94 -17.83 13.41
N SER A 70 0.13 -17.77 14.20
CA SER A 70 0.07 -17.90 15.66
C SER A 70 -0.86 -16.86 16.30
N GLU A 71 -0.66 -15.58 15.97
CA GLU A 71 -1.50 -14.49 16.49
C GLU A 71 -2.97 -14.67 16.10
N LEU A 72 -3.24 -15.01 14.83
CA LEU A 72 -4.59 -15.22 14.34
C LEU A 72 -5.26 -16.44 14.99
N THR A 73 -4.53 -17.52 15.24
CA THR A 73 -5.05 -18.70 15.94
C THR A 73 -5.50 -18.34 17.35
N THR A 74 -4.68 -17.60 18.11
CA THR A 74 -5.05 -17.14 19.46
C THR A 74 -6.23 -16.17 19.39
N PHE A 75 -6.17 -15.17 18.50
CA PHE A 75 -7.22 -14.16 18.38
C PHE A 75 -8.56 -14.72 17.87
N TRP A 76 -8.54 -15.82 17.12
CA TRP A 76 -9.73 -16.56 16.71
C TRP A 76 -10.29 -17.48 17.80
N GLY A 77 -9.48 -17.87 18.78
CA GLY A 77 -9.91 -18.75 19.88
C GLY A 77 -10.94 -18.12 20.84
N PHE A 78 -11.10 -16.79 20.84
CA PHE A 78 -12.13 -16.12 21.63
C PHE A 78 -13.54 -16.42 21.10
N TYR A 79 -14.47 -16.75 22.00
CA TYR A 79 -15.85 -17.10 21.65
C TYR A 79 -16.54 -16.05 20.77
N ASN A 80 -16.35 -14.76 21.09
CA ASN A 80 -16.65 -13.66 20.18
C ASN A 80 -15.77 -12.45 20.48
N ARG A 81 -15.77 -11.49 19.57
CA ARG A 81 -15.02 -10.22 19.66
C ARG A 81 -15.95 -9.01 19.67
N TYR A 82 -17.19 -9.20 20.13
CA TYR A 82 -18.18 -8.13 20.14
C TYR A 82 -17.88 -7.13 21.25
N TYR A 83 -17.93 -5.85 20.92
CA TYR A 83 -17.34 -4.80 21.74
C TYR A 83 -18.01 -4.59 23.12
N THR A 84 -19.27 -5.03 23.29
CA THR A 84 -20.00 -4.98 24.57
C THR A 84 -19.92 -6.29 25.37
N SER A 85 -19.35 -7.34 24.81
CA SER A 85 -19.31 -8.64 25.47
C SER A 85 -18.10 -8.78 26.39
N PRO A 86 -18.18 -9.62 27.44
CA PRO A 86 -17.01 -9.92 28.27
C PRO A 86 -15.87 -10.55 27.46
N TYR A 87 -16.18 -11.38 26.45
CA TYR A 87 -15.18 -11.99 25.57
C TYR A 87 -14.50 -10.97 24.65
N GLY A 88 -15.24 -9.96 24.18
CA GLY A 88 -14.67 -8.86 23.41
C GLY A 88 -13.72 -8.01 24.25
N LYS A 89 -14.03 -7.79 25.54
CA LYS A 89 -13.08 -7.15 26.47
C LYS A 89 -11.82 -8.00 26.63
N GLN A 90 -11.95 -9.30 26.86
CA GLN A 90 -10.80 -10.20 26.99
C GLN A 90 -9.92 -10.22 25.73
N ALA A 91 -10.52 -10.30 24.55
CA ALA A 91 -9.80 -10.26 23.28
C ALA A 91 -9.06 -8.92 23.08
N SER A 92 -9.70 -7.81 23.44
CA SER A 92 -9.09 -6.48 23.39
C SER A 92 -7.95 -6.33 24.39
N ASP A 93 -8.11 -6.83 25.61
CA ASP A 93 -7.09 -6.78 26.66
C ASP A 93 -5.88 -7.64 26.28
N TRP A 94 -6.11 -8.81 25.68
CA TRP A 94 -5.05 -9.67 25.14
C TRP A 94 -4.28 -8.94 24.02
N LEU A 95 -4.97 -8.36 23.03
CA LEU A 95 -4.34 -7.63 21.93
C LEU A 95 -3.51 -6.44 22.44
N LEU A 96 -4.01 -5.73 23.46
CA LEU A 96 -3.27 -4.65 24.12
C LEU A 96 -1.96 -5.15 24.74
N GLY A 97 -1.97 -6.37 25.31
CA GLY A 97 -0.77 -7.04 25.81
C GLY A 97 0.27 -7.28 24.72
N GLU A 98 -0.15 -7.84 23.58
CA GLU A 98 0.74 -8.08 22.43
C GLU A 98 1.41 -6.80 21.94
N PHE A 99 0.64 -5.71 21.73
CA PHE A 99 1.20 -4.43 21.30
C PHE A 99 2.19 -3.83 22.32
N ARG A 100 1.92 -3.98 23.63
CA ARG A 100 2.84 -3.54 24.67
C ARG A 100 4.14 -4.34 24.66
N ALA A 101 4.06 -5.65 24.41
CA ALA A 101 5.24 -6.50 24.26
C ALA A 101 6.07 -6.12 23.04
N VAL A 102 5.43 -5.84 21.90
CA VAL A 102 6.10 -5.34 20.68
C VAL A 102 6.80 -4.01 20.93
N VAL A 103 6.14 -3.03 21.56
CA VAL A 103 6.79 -1.75 21.87
C VAL A 103 7.97 -1.94 22.83
N SER A 104 7.81 -2.75 23.87
CA SER A 104 8.86 -3.02 24.85
C SER A 104 10.07 -3.71 24.20
N SER A 105 9.84 -4.71 23.34
CA SER A 105 10.91 -5.43 22.63
C SER A 105 11.57 -4.60 21.52
N SER A 106 10.88 -3.62 20.96
CA SER A 106 11.43 -2.77 19.90
C SER A 106 12.52 -1.80 20.37
N GLY A 107 12.59 -1.52 21.68
CA GLY A 107 13.46 -0.46 22.23
C GLY A 107 13.03 0.97 21.84
N ALA A 108 11.85 1.14 21.25
CA ALA A 108 11.37 2.45 20.82
C ALA A 108 11.00 3.34 22.01
N THR A 109 11.69 4.48 22.16
CA THR A 109 11.46 5.45 23.24
C THR A 109 10.34 6.45 22.95
N ARG A 110 9.90 6.54 21.68
CA ARG A 110 8.86 7.47 21.20
C ARG A 110 7.55 6.78 20.85
N ALA A 111 7.41 5.50 21.17
CA ALA A 111 6.20 4.73 20.94
C ALA A 111 5.45 4.52 22.27
N SER A 112 4.12 4.60 22.25
CA SER A 112 3.30 4.30 23.42
C SER A 112 2.00 3.62 23.00
N VAL A 113 1.48 2.77 23.86
CA VAL A 113 0.24 1.99 23.62
C VAL A 113 -0.65 2.11 24.85
N LYS A 114 -1.88 2.57 24.65
CA LYS A 114 -2.88 2.75 25.72
C LYS A 114 -4.24 2.20 25.28
N ALA A 115 -5.00 1.70 26.24
CA ALA A 115 -6.38 1.34 26.00
C ALA A 115 -7.22 2.58 25.69
N PHE A 116 -8.24 2.43 24.84
CA PHE A 116 -9.23 3.48 24.63
C PHE A 116 -10.29 3.43 25.72
N THR A 117 -10.42 4.50 26.48
CA THR A 117 -11.50 4.68 27.47
C THR A 117 -12.76 5.18 26.78
N ARG A 118 -13.86 4.47 27.00
CA ARG A 118 -15.19 4.73 26.42
C ARG A 118 -16.19 4.85 27.56
N SER A 119 -17.18 5.73 27.41
CA SER A 119 -18.13 6.10 28.47
C SER A 119 -19.11 5.00 28.88
N TRP A 120 -19.22 3.94 28.08
CA TRP A 120 -20.19 2.85 28.25
C TRP A 120 -19.54 1.50 28.58
N ALA A 121 -18.23 1.49 28.87
CA ALA A 121 -17.51 0.30 29.33
C ALA A 121 -17.17 0.37 30.82
#